data_AF-A0A6D2KBW4-F1
#
_entry.id   AF-A0A6D2KBW4-F1
#
_cell.length_a   1.000
_cell.length_b   1.000
_cell.length_c   1.000
_cell.angle_alpha   90.00
_cell.angle_beta   90.00
_cell.angle_gamma   90.00
#
_symmetry.space_group_name_H-M   'P 1'
#
loop_
_entity.id
_entity.type
_entity.pdbx_description
1 polymer ?
#
loop_
_entity_poly.entity_id
_entity_poly.type
_entity_poly.pdbx_seq_one_letter_code
_entity_poly.pdbx_strand_id
1 'polypeptide(L)'
;MSLNRNIKNTNSLTALDALRASGSHNMNKATEINIIKAGGKTGDSLSEVETMSVFLRKPVTFREYCSTGMARYRSRMSDGARNSLLVITALIITATYQSASQPVDSDKQLDFGFFISEIVLLWGFNTTAFLLSIALTFILLPVGRAYTWWYFFITVPLICSYVISVYKKYSPSIFFYMYVIVALVFLIYMLVFYVRWKLTTQKKVPNPKTEMVSEGSKTMV
;
A
#
# COMPACT_ATOMS: atom_id res chain seq x y z
N MET A 1 -27.45 2.98 -2.02
CA MET A 1 -27.81 3.78 -0.85
C MET A 1 -27.77 2.88 0.38
N SER A 2 -26.85 3.07 1.33
CA SER A 2 -26.78 2.28 2.56
C SER A 2 -27.22 3.13 3.74
N LEU A 3 -28.45 2.94 4.19
CA LEU A 3 -29.02 3.65 5.34
C LEU A 3 -28.42 3.09 6.64
N ASN A 4 -27.92 3.94 7.54
CA ASN A 4 -27.42 3.50 8.84
C ASN A 4 -28.60 3.10 9.74
N ARG A 5 -28.85 1.79 9.82
CA ARG A 5 -29.99 1.19 10.55
C ARG A 5 -29.86 1.30 12.08
N ASN A 6 -28.69 1.67 12.58
CA ASN A 6 -28.35 1.74 14.01
C ASN A 6 -28.00 3.17 14.47
N ILE A 7 -28.49 4.18 13.73
CA ILE A 7 -28.32 5.57 14.13
C ILE A 7 -29.03 5.82 15.48
N LYS A 8 -28.38 6.59 16.35
CA LYS A 8 -28.94 6.99 17.65
C LYS A 8 -29.70 8.31 17.48
N ASN A 9 -30.84 8.45 18.16
CA ASN A 9 -31.55 9.74 18.24
C ASN A 9 -30.86 10.70 19.24
N THR A 10 -31.43 11.89 19.45
CA THR A 10 -30.94 12.89 20.42
C THR A 10 -30.84 12.37 21.85
N ASN A 11 -31.61 11.34 22.19
CA ASN A 11 -31.62 10.68 23.49
C ASN A 11 -30.68 9.46 23.54
N SER A 12 -29.78 9.32 22.55
CA SER A 12 -28.85 8.19 22.41
C SER A 12 -29.51 6.82 22.21
N LEU A 13 -30.80 6.77 21.86
CA LEU A 13 -31.54 5.54 21.65
C LEU A 13 -31.46 5.09 20.19
N THR A 14 -31.22 3.80 19.96
CA THR A 14 -31.38 3.19 18.64
C THR A 14 -32.86 2.92 18.35
N ALA A 15 -33.20 2.60 17.10
CA ALA A 15 -34.56 2.22 16.73
C ALA A 15 -35.11 1.04 17.57
N LEU A 16 -34.24 0.10 17.96
CA LEU A 16 -34.60 -1.03 18.80
C LEU A 16 -34.82 -0.61 20.27
N ASP A 17 -33.99 0.29 20.80
CA ASP A 17 -34.15 0.80 22.17
C ASP A 17 -35.38 1.69 22.31
N ALA A 18 -35.66 2.53 21.30
CA ALA A 18 -36.84 3.38 21.27
C ALA A 18 -38.14 2.56 21.18
N LEU A 19 -38.12 1.45 20.43
CA LEU A 19 -39.25 0.52 20.38
C LEU A 19 -39.49 -0.14 21.75
N ARG A 20 -38.42 -0.56 22.44
CA ARG A 20 -38.52 -1.15 23.78
C ARG A 20 -38.94 -0.14 24.85
N ALA A 21 -38.47 1.10 24.74
CA ALA A 21 -38.81 2.18 25.68
C ALA A 21 -40.25 2.70 25.52
N SER A 22 -40.82 2.62 24.33
CA SER A 22 -42.21 3.04 24.04
C SER A 22 -43.25 1.94 24.31
N GLY A 23 -42.83 0.68 24.45
CA GLY A 23 -43.70 -0.48 24.58
C GLY A 23 -44.13 -0.81 26.01
N SER A 24 -44.87 0.07 26.68
CA SER A 24 -45.37 -0.21 28.04
C SER A 24 -46.72 -0.97 28.09
N HIS A 25 -47.48 -1.08 26.98
CA HIS A 25 -48.82 -1.68 27.05
C HIS A 25 -49.27 -2.60 25.90
N ASN A 26 -48.49 -2.70 24.80
CA ASN A 26 -48.74 -3.66 23.72
C ASN A 26 -47.48 -3.82 22.86
N MET A 27 -46.54 -4.63 23.32
CA MET A 27 -45.28 -4.86 22.60
C MET A 27 -45.56 -5.58 21.28
N ASN A 28 -45.45 -4.87 20.14
CA ASN A 28 -45.57 -5.48 18.82
C ASN A 28 -44.30 -6.30 18.52
N LYS A 29 -44.26 -7.54 19.04
CA LYS A 29 -43.16 -8.50 18.81
C LYS A 29 -42.81 -8.68 17.34
N ALA A 30 -43.79 -8.52 16.42
CA ALA A 30 -43.53 -8.61 15.00
C ALA A 30 -42.63 -7.47 14.50
N THR A 31 -42.82 -6.25 15.01
CA THR A 31 -41.97 -5.09 14.68
C THR A 31 -40.55 -5.27 15.22
N GLU A 32 -40.40 -5.78 16.45
CA GLU A 32 -39.08 -6.05 17.02
C GLU A 32 -38.30 -7.09 16.20
N ILE A 33 -38.96 -8.19 15.81
CA ILE A 33 -38.36 -9.23 14.96
C ILE A 33 -37.94 -8.67 13.60
N ASN A 34 -38.75 -7.78 13.01
CA ASN A 34 -38.42 -7.15 11.73
C ASN A 34 -37.19 -6.23 11.83
N ILE A 35 -37.05 -5.47 12.91
CA ILE A 35 -35.86 -4.62 13.16
C ILE A 35 -34.61 -5.48 13.34
N ILE A 36 -34.70 -6.58 14.10
CA ILE A 36 -33.58 -7.51 14.30
C ILE A 36 -33.19 -8.19 12.98
N LYS A 37 -34.15 -8.67 12.19
CA LYS A 37 -33.90 -9.25 10.85
C LYS A 37 -33.26 -8.25 9.89
N ALA A 38 -33.61 -6.97 10.02
CA ALA A 38 -32.97 -5.89 9.28
C ALA A 38 -31.56 -5.52 9.81
N GLY A 39 -31.05 -6.17 10.87
CA GLY A 39 -29.73 -5.89 11.44
C GLY A 39 -29.71 -4.72 12.43
N GLY A 40 -30.87 -4.35 12.97
CA GLY A 40 -31.00 -3.40 14.08
C GLY A 40 -30.43 -3.97 15.37
N LYS A 41 -29.70 -3.15 16.11
CA LYS A 41 -28.98 -3.49 17.34
C LYS A 41 -29.33 -2.51 18.46
N THR A 42 -29.28 -2.98 19.70
CA THR A 42 -29.43 -2.18 20.93
C THR A 42 -28.23 -1.24 21.09
N GLY A 43 -28.45 -0.06 21.63
CA GLY A 43 -27.45 0.98 21.88
C GLY A 43 -26.23 0.47 22.66
N ASP A 44 -26.44 -0.46 23.59
CA ASP A 44 -25.40 -1.08 24.42
C ASP A 44 -24.58 -2.13 23.67
N SER A 45 -25.16 -2.74 22.65
CA SER A 45 -24.50 -3.75 21.80
C SER A 45 -23.72 -3.12 20.64
N LEU A 46 -23.85 -1.81 20.45
CA LEU A 46 -23.04 -1.05 19.50
C LEU A 46 -21.74 -0.67 20.21
N SER A 47 -20.62 -1.13 19.66
CA SER A 47 -19.30 -0.64 20.08
C SER A 47 -19.31 0.88 20.04
N GLU A 48 -18.97 1.50 21.17
CA GLU A 48 -18.81 2.95 21.25
C GLU A 48 -17.87 3.38 20.11
N VAL A 49 -18.37 4.21 19.20
CA VAL A 49 -17.56 4.71 18.10
C VAL A 49 -16.48 5.57 18.74
N GLU A 50 -15.23 5.12 18.67
CA GLU A 50 -14.09 5.84 19.22
C GLU A 50 -14.13 7.30 18.76
N THR A 51 -14.29 8.22 19.71
CA THR A 51 -14.38 9.65 19.43
C THR A 51 -13.11 10.09 18.68
N MET A 52 -13.25 10.96 17.67
CA MET A 52 -12.12 11.39 16.83
C MET A 52 -10.95 11.95 17.66
N SER A 53 -11.23 12.57 18.81
CA SER A 53 -10.22 13.02 19.78
C SER A 53 -9.39 11.88 20.39
N VAL A 54 -10.03 10.76 20.72
CA VAL A 54 -9.37 9.54 21.21
C VAL A 54 -8.52 8.91 20.10
N PHE A 55 -9.04 8.89 18.86
CA PHE A 55 -8.30 8.43 17.70
C PHE A 55 -7.05 9.29 17.42
N LEU A 56 -7.18 10.62 17.44
CA LEU A 56 -6.07 11.56 17.18
C LEU A 56 -5.04 11.59 18.31
N ARG A 57 -5.42 11.18 19.54
CA ARG A 57 -4.48 11.04 20.66
C ARG A 57 -3.58 9.80 20.53
N LYS A 58 -3.94 8.84 19.67
CA LYS A 58 -3.10 7.65 19.45
C LYS A 58 -1.77 8.06 18.83
N PRO A 59 -0.64 7.52 19.32
CA PRO A 59 0.67 7.84 18.76
C PRO A 59 0.73 7.40 17.30
N VAL A 60 1.18 8.30 16.42
CA VAL A 60 1.37 8.01 15.01
C VAL A 60 2.49 6.99 14.90
N THR A 61 2.18 5.82 14.36
CA THR A 61 3.19 4.78 14.16
C THR A 61 4.19 5.22 13.08
N PHE A 62 5.46 4.80 13.19
CA PHE A 62 6.49 5.07 12.16
C PHE A 62 5.99 4.71 10.75
N ARG A 63 5.20 3.64 10.64
CA ARG A 63 4.59 3.21 9.40
C ARG A 63 3.62 4.25 8.83
N GLU A 64 2.71 4.78 9.64
CA GLU A 64 1.75 5.82 9.23
C GLU A 64 2.44 7.11 8.86
N TYR A 65 3.54 7.43 9.53
CA TYR A 65 4.40 8.55 9.19
C TYR A 65 5.01 8.39 7.79
N CYS A 66 5.70 7.28 7.49
CA CYS A 66 6.29 7.02 6.18
C CYS A 66 5.24 6.99 5.06
N SER A 67 4.14 6.30 5.32
CA SER A 67 2.93 6.21 4.50
C SER A 67 2.42 7.61 4.12
N THR A 68 2.13 8.44 5.12
CA THR A 68 1.65 9.83 4.90
C THR A 68 2.69 10.70 4.19
N GLY A 69 3.97 10.55 4.55
CA GLY A 69 5.09 11.23 3.88
C GLY A 69 5.15 10.89 2.40
N MET A 70 5.01 9.61 2.04
CA MET A 70 5.02 9.14 0.66
C MET A 70 3.83 9.67 -0.15
N ALA A 71 2.62 9.69 0.41
CA ALA A 71 1.46 10.36 -0.23
C ALA A 71 1.77 11.81 -0.57
N ARG A 72 2.29 12.56 0.42
CA ARG A 72 2.55 14.00 0.29
C ARG A 72 3.67 14.28 -0.71
N TYR A 73 4.74 13.50 -0.64
CA TYR A 73 5.85 13.57 -1.59
C TYR A 73 5.32 13.40 -3.02
N ARG A 74 4.50 12.37 -3.22
CA ARG A 74 3.90 12.09 -4.51
C ARG A 74 2.98 13.21 -4.97
N SER A 75 2.03 13.64 -4.14
CA SER A 75 1.04 14.67 -4.52
C SER A 75 1.68 16.02 -4.87
N ARG A 76 2.86 16.31 -4.32
CA ARG A 76 3.61 17.54 -4.59
C ARG A 76 4.54 17.46 -5.79
N MET A 77 4.74 16.26 -6.36
CA MET A 77 5.69 16.07 -7.45
C MET A 77 5.04 16.38 -8.80
N SER A 78 5.66 17.27 -9.58
CA SER A 78 5.22 17.61 -10.94
C SER A 78 5.41 16.43 -11.89
N ASP A 79 4.56 16.32 -12.90
CA ASP A 79 4.65 15.21 -13.86
C ASP A 79 5.96 15.23 -14.65
N GLY A 80 6.53 16.42 -14.91
CA GLY A 80 7.86 16.55 -15.50
C GLY A 80 8.97 15.95 -14.62
N ALA A 81 8.96 16.22 -13.31
CA ALA A 81 9.93 15.65 -12.37
C ALA A 81 9.74 14.14 -12.17
N ARG A 82 8.49 13.65 -12.21
CA ARG A 82 8.22 12.21 -12.16
C ARG A 82 8.76 11.50 -13.39
N ASN A 83 8.53 12.06 -14.58
CA ASN A 83 9.00 11.47 -15.83
C ASN A 83 10.53 11.46 -15.91
N SER A 84 11.20 12.54 -15.50
CA SER A 84 12.67 12.56 -15.47
C SER A 84 13.25 11.54 -14.50
N LEU A 85 12.69 11.40 -13.30
CA LEU A 85 13.13 10.37 -12.35
C LEU A 85 12.84 8.93 -12.85
N LEU A 86 11.74 8.70 -13.56
CA LEU A 86 11.48 7.41 -14.20
C LEU A 86 12.56 7.06 -15.24
N VAL A 87 12.98 8.04 -16.03
CA VAL A 87 14.09 7.85 -16.99
C VAL A 87 15.41 7.58 -16.25
N ILE A 88 15.73 8.37 -15.21
CA ILE A 88 16.95 8.16 -14.41
C ILE A 88 16.97 6.76 -13.78
N THR A 89 15.86 6.33 -13.18
CA THR A 89 15.77 4.98 -12.59
C THR A 89 15.88 3.88 -13.64
N ALA A 90 15.28 4.04 -14.83
CA ALA A 90 15.45 3.10 -15.94
C ALA A 90 16.90 3.03 -16.44
N LEU A 91 17.60 4.16 -16.50
CA LEU A 91 19.02 4.21 -16.84
C LEU A 91 19.89 3.50 -15.80
N ILE A 92 19.62 3.71 -14.50
CA ILE A 92 20.34 3.00 -13.44
C ILE A 92 20.07 1.49 -13.53
N ILE A 93 18.81 1.06 -13.72
CA ILE A 93 18.45 -0.35 -13.94
C ILE A 93 19.24 -0.93 -15.12
N THR A 94 19.32 -0.20 -16.23
CA THR A 94 20.01 -0.66 -17.44
C THR A 94 21.51 -0.76 -17.20
N ALA A 95 22.15 0.25 -16.61
CA ALA A 95 23.58 0.26 -16.33
C ALA A 95 23.97 -0.86 -15.35
N THR A 96 23.20 -1.00 -14.27
CA THR A 96 23.41 -2.04 -13.24
C THR A 96 23.23 -3.44 -13.81
N TYR A 97 22.21 -3.64 -14.66
CA TYR A 97 21.99 -4.90 -15.37
C TYR A 97 23.14 -5.22 -16.34
N GLN A 98 23.57 -4.25 -17.14
CA GLN A 98 24.69 -4.43 -18.06
C GLN A 98 25.96 -4.85 -17.32
N SER A 99 26.32 -4.16 -16.23
CA SER A 99 27.47 -4.52 -15.40
C SER A 99 27.38 -5.92 -14.79
N ALA A 100 26.17 -6.37 -14.41
CA ALA A 100 25.96 -7.73 -13.93
C ALA A 100 26.09 -8.79 -15.04
N SER A 101 25.71 -8.45 -16.27
CA SER A 101 25.74 -9.35 -17.43
C SER A 101 27.10 -9.43 -18.15
N GLN A 102 28.00 -8.47 -17.93
CA GLN A 102 29.32 -8.48 -18.55
C GLN A 102 30.16 -9.68 -18.05
N PRO A 103 30.85 -10.41 -18.94
CA PRO A 103 31.74 -11.50 -18.55
C PRO A 103 32.89 -11.00 -17.67
N VAL A 104 33.36 -11.82 -16.72
CA VAL A 104 34.62 -11.57 -16.00
C VAL A 104 35.73 -12.23 -16.79
N ASP A 105 36.77 -11.48 -17.14
CA ASP A 105 37.99 -12.06 -17.71
C ASP A 105 38.67 -12.94 -16.63
N SER A 106 38.75 -14.24 -16.92
CA SER A 106 39.06 -15.31 -15.97
C SER A 106 40.53 -15.40 -15.52
N ASP A 107 41.38 -14.44 -15.88
CA ASP A 107 42.83 -14.53 -15.66
C ASP A 107 43.33 -13.81 -14.39
N LYS A 108 42.42 -13.36 -13.52
CA LYS A 108 42.81 -12.62 -12.30
C LYS A 108 43.01 -13.57 -11.12
N GLN A 109 44.26 -13.71 -10.71
CA GLN A 109 44.68 -14.44 -9.51
C GLN A 109 43.93 -13.90 -8.29
N LEU A 110 43.27 -14.80 -7.57
CA LEU A 110 42.23 -14.50 -6.59
C LEU A 110 42.87 -14.11 -5.24
N ASP A 111 43.23 -12.83 -5.13
CA ASP A 111 43.70 -12.23 -3.87
C ASP A 111 42.51 -11.81 -2.99
N PHE A 112 42.67 -11.85 -1.66
CA PHE A 112 41.57 -11.59 -0.71
C PHE A 112 41.05 -10.15 -0.82
N GLY A 113 41.95 -9.19 -1.09
CA GLY A 113 41.59 -7.79 -1.35
C GLY A 113 40.82 -7.60 -2.65
N PHE A 114 41.17 -8.36 -3.69
CA PHE A 114 40.45 -8.39 -4.96
C PHE A 114 39.04 -8.97 -4.79
N PHE A 115 38.91 -10.02 -3.97
CA PHE A 115 37.64 -10.65 -3.63
C PHE A 115 36.67 -9.71 -2.90
N ILE A 116 37.15 -8.94 -1.90
CA ILE A 116 36.32 -7.96 -1.17
C ILE A 116 35.88 -6.83 -2.10
N SER A 117 36.80 -6.27 -2.89
CA SER A 117 36.50 -5.15 -3.78
C SER A 117 35.48 -5.52 -4.86
N GLU A 118 35.64 -6.68 -5.50
CA GLU A 118 34.81 -7.04 -6.63
C GLU A 118 33.47 -7.65 -6.21
N ILE A 119 33.45 -8.52 -5.20
CA ILE A 119 32.22 -9.24 -4.80
C ILE A 119 31.41 -8.45 -3.78
N VAL A 120 32.02 -7.82 -2.78
CA VAL A 120 31.27 -7.15 -1.71
C VAL A 120 30.92 -5.72 -2.11
N LEU A 121 31.93 -4.95 -2.54
CA LEU A 121 31.72 -3.54 -2.88
C LEU A 121 31.03 -3.41 -4.23
N LEU A 122 31.67 -3.83 -5.33
CA LEU A 122 31.13 -3.60 -6.67
C LEU A 122 29.77 -4.29 -6.85
N TRP A 123 29.68 -5.60 -6.56
CA TRP A 123 28.44 -6.34 -6.78
C TRP A 123 27.34 -6.04 -5.74
N GLY A 124 27.70 -5.89 -4.46
CA GLY A 124 26.73 -5.54 -3.41
C GLY A 124 26.08 -4.18 -3.66
N PHE A 125 26.88 -3.16 -4.02
CA PHE A 125 26.33 -1.85 -4.38
C PHE A 125 25.54 -1.88 -5.69
N ASN A 126 26.01 -2.63 -6.70
CA ASN A 126 25.30 -2.78 -7.96
C ASN A 126 23.91 -3.41 -7.76
N THR A 127 23.84 -4.51 -7.00
CA THR A 127 22.56 -5.18 -6.66
C THR A 127 21.65 -4.27 -5.85
N THR A 128 22.21 -3.53 -4.88
CA THR A 128 21.44 -2.58 -4.08
C THR A 128 20.87 -1.47 -4.95
N ALA A 129 21.67 -0.90 -5.85
CA ALA A 129 21.25 0.14 -6.79
C ALA A 129 20.17 -0.35 -7.76
N PHE A 130 20.30 -1.56 -8.28
CA PHE A 130 19.29 -2.20 -9.13
C PHE A 130 17.95 -2.33 -8.37
N LEU A 131 17.95 -2.92 -7.18
CA LEU A 131 16.74 -3.14 -6.38
C LEU A 131 16.10 -1.82 -5.92
N LEU A 132 16.92 -0.85 -5.51
CA LEU A 132 16.43 0.46 -5.10
C LEU A 132 15.81 1.21 -6.29
N SER A 133 16.39 1.06 -7.48
CA SER A 133 15.84 1.67 -8.71
C SER A 133 14.50 1.04 -9.08
N ILE A 134 14.38 -0.28 -9.01
CA ILE A 134 13.09 -0.99 -9.16
C ILE A 134 12.06 -0.49 -8.12
N ALA A 135 12.46 -0.33 -6.86
CA ALA A 135 11.56 0.21 -5.85
C ALA A 135 11.14 1.67 -6.15
N LEU A 136 12.07 2.52 -6.59
CA LEU A 136 11.81 3.91 -6.96
C LEU A 136 10.92 4.03 -8.19
N THR A 137 11.17 3.25 -9.25
CA THR A 137 10.34 3.21 -10.46
C THR A 137 8.90 2.89 -10.09
N PHE A 138 8.70 1.93 -9.18
CA PHE A 138 7.37 1.57 -8.69
C PHE A 138 6.69 2.69 -7.89
N ILE A 139 7.43 3.39 -7.02
CA ILE A 139 6.91 4.52 -6.25
C ILE A 139 6.48 5.67 -7.17
N LEU A 140 7.24 5.91 -8.23
CA LEU A 140 6.99 6.98 -9.21
C LEU A 140 5.83 6.64 -10.15
N LEU A 141 5.63 5.36 -10.50
CA LEU A 141 4.65 4.88 -11.47
C LEU A 141 3.20 5.26 -11.10
N PRO A 142 2.45 6.02 -11.94
CA PRO A 142 1.15 6.59 -11.60
C PRO A 142 0.18 5.57 -10.98
N VAL A 143 -0.58 6.02 -9.95
CA VAL A 143 -1.49 5.16 -9.19
C VAL A 143 -2.66 4.73 -10.08
N GLY A 144 -2.56 3.55 -10.68
CA GLY A 144 -3.61 2.95 -11.49
C GLY A 144 -3.55 1.43 -11.45
N ARG A 145 -4.72 0.77 -11.42
CA ARG A 145 -4.83 -0.69 -11.32
C ARG A 145 -4.11 -1.40 -12.47
N ALA A 146 -4.23 -0.88 -13.69
CA ALA A 146 -3.58 -1.44 -14.88
C ALA A 146 -2.05 -1.30 -14.83
N TYR A 147 -1.52 -0.08 -14.65
CA TYR A 147 -0.08 0.18 -14.63
C TYR A 147 0.68 -0.63 -13.56
N THR A 148 0.05 -0.85 -12.40
CA THR A 148 0.64 -1.68 -11.34
C THR A 148 0.78 -3.14 -11.78
N TRP A 149 -0.23 -3.71 -12.46
CA TRP A 149 -0.19 -5.09 -12.93
C TRP A 149 0.87 -5.27 -14.02
N TRP A 150 0.88 -4.39 -15.02
CA TRP A 150 1.89 -4.39 -16.08
C TRP A 150 3.31 -4.26 -15.53
N TYR A 151 3.50 -3.44 -14.50
CA TYR A 151 4.77 -3.31 -13.82
C TYR A 151 5.26 -4.64 -13.25
N PHE A 152 4.41 -5.35 -12.50
CA PHE A 152 4.79 -6.66 -11.95
C PHE A 152 5.16 -7.66 -13.05
N PHE A 153 4.42 -7.69 -14.16
CA PHE A 153 4.72 -8.57 -15.30
C PHE A 153 6.10 -8.31 -15.93
N ILE A 154 6.56 -7.06 -15.96
CA ILE A 154 7.86 -6.69 -16.54
C ILE A 154 8.99 -6.88 -15.50
N THR A 155 8.75 -6.45 -14.28
CA THR A 155 9.76 -6.43 -13.22
C THR A 155 10.15 -7.83 -12.74
N VAL A 156 9.21 -8.76 -12.64
CA VAL A 156 9.50 -10.12 -12.13
C VAL A 156 10.50 -10.86 -13.04
N PRO A 157 10.28 -10.99 -14.36
CA PRO A 157 11.26 -11.59 -15.27
C PRO A 157 12.61 -10.88 -15.25
N LEU A 158 12.60 -9.54 -15.15
CA LEU A 158 13.82 -8.74 -15.10
C LEU A 158 14.66 -9.08 -13.85
N ILE A 159 14.04 -9.16 -12.68
CA ILE A 159 14.72 -9.58 -11.44
C ILE A 159 15.26 -11.01 -11.58
N CYS A 160 14.47 -11.95 -12.12
CA CYS A 160 14.93 -13.33 -12.34
C CYS A 160 16.16 -13.38 -13.25
N SER A 161 16.13 -12.66 -14.38
CA SER A 161 17.26 -12.59 -15.32
C SER A 161 18.52 -11.96 -14.70
N TYR A 162 18.36 -10.96 -13.84
CA TYR A 162 19.46 -10.35 -13.10
C TYR A 162 20.11 -11.35 -12.13
N VAL A 163 19.28 -12.04 -11.34
CA VAL A 163 19.75 -13.06 -10.38
C VAL A 163 20.52 -14.17 -11.09
N ILE A 164 20.02 -14.66 -12.23
CA ILE A 164 20.70 -15.68 -13.04
C ILE A 164 22.03 -15.17 -13.60
N SER A 165 22.08 -13.92 -14.07
CA SER A 165 23.30 -13.31 -14.61
C SER A 165 24.39 -13.23 -13.55
N VAL A 166 24.04 -12.79 -12.35
CA VAL A 166 24.96 -12.75 -11.22
C VAL A 166 25.40 -14.15 -10.81
N TYR A 167 24.46 -15.09 -10.71
CA TYR A 167 24.76 -16.46 -10.30
C TYR A 167 25.81 -17.11 -11.21
N LYS A 168 25.66 -16.94 -12.53
CA LYS A 168 26.64 -17.44 -13.51
C LYS A 168 28.02 -16.80 -13.36
N LYS A 169 28.06 -15.52 -12.97
CA LYS A 169 29.29 -14.73 -12.97
C LYS A 169 30.23 -15.06 -11.80
N TYR A 170 29.69 -15.41 -10.63
CA TYR A 170 30.50 -15.48 -9.40
C TYR A 170 30.58 -16.84 -8.73
N SER A 171 29.97 -17.89 -9.31
CA SER A 171 29.83 -19.22 -8.66
C SER A 171 29.04 -19.10 -7.34
N PRO A 172 28.41 -20.16 -6.79
CA PRO A 172 27.62 -20.03 -5.58
C PRO A 172 28.52 -19.80 -4.35
N SER A 173 28.81 -18.53 -4.06
CA SER A 173 29.38 -18.10 -2.78
C SER A 173 28.26 -17.95 -1.73
N ILE A 174 28.53 -18.29 -0.47
CA ILE A 174 27.58 -18.15 0.65
C ILE A 174 27.05 -16.70 0.76
N PHE A 175 27.87 -15.72 0.37
CA PHE A 175 27.48 -14.31 0.34
C PHE A 175 26.38 -14.01 -0.68
N PHE A 176 26.34 -14.72 -1.82
CA PHE A 176 25.28 -14.56 -2.82
C PHE A 176 23.91 -14.89 -2.21
N TYR A 177 23.81 -16.02 -1.50
CA TYR A 177 22.56 -16.40 -0.83
C TYR A 177 22.16 -15.39 0.25
N MET A 178 23.10 -14.91 1.06
CA MET A 178 22.81 -13.88 2.08
C MET A 178 22.29 -12.58 1.45
N TYR A 179 22.93 -12.08 0.40
CA TYR A 179 22.50 -10.87 -0.31
C TYR A 179 21.15 -11.05 -1.01
N VAL A 180 20.91 -12.20 -1.64
CA VAL A 180 19.62 -12.52 -2.27
C VAL A 180 18.50 -12.61 -1.22
N ILE A 181 18.76 -13.19 -0.05
CA ILE A 181 17.79 -13.26 1.05
C ILE A 181 17.47 -11.85 1.57
N VAL A 182 18.48 -11.02 1.81
CA VAL A 182 18.27 -9.63 2.27
C VAL A 182 17.51 -8.81 1.23
N ALA A 183 17.87 -8.95 -0.05
CA ALA A 183 17.16 -8.35 -1.18
C ALA A 183 15.69 -8.78 -1.26
N LEU A 184 15.42 -10.09 -1.10
CA LEU A 184 14.06 -10.63 -1.12
C LEU A 184 13.25 -10.14 0.08
N VAL A 185 13.83 -10.12 1.28
CA VAL A 185 13.17 -9.57 2.47
C VAL A 185 12.84 -8.10 2.28
N PHE A 186 13.75 -7.32 1.69
CA PHE A 186 13.52 -5.91 1.36
C PHE A 186 12.40 -5.73 0.32
N LEU A 187 12.41 -6.53 -0.75
CA LEU A 187 11.36 -6.51 -1.77
C LEU A 187 9.99 -6.91 -1.19
N ILE A 188 9.95 -7.95 -0.35
CA ILE A 188 8.73 -8.38 0.36
C ILE A 188 8.23 -7.26 1.29
N TYR A 189 9.13 -6.62 2.03
CA TYR A 189 8.78 -5.50 2.90
C TYR A 189 8.17 -4.33 2.10
N MET A 190 8.80 -3.95 0.98
CA MET A 190 8.30 -2.89 0.10
C MET A 190 6.94 -3.26 -0.53
N LEU A 191 6.75 -4.53 -0.89
CA LEU A 191 5.49 -5.04 -1.43
C LEU A 191 4.37 -5.04 -0.38
N VAL A 192 4.64 -5.50 0.85
CA VAL A 192 3.69 -5.47 1.97
C VAL A 192 3.34 -4.03 2.34
N PHE A 193 4.33 -3.15 2.40
CA PHE A 193 4.13 -1.72 2.61
C PHE A 193 3.22 -1.14 1.53
N TYR A 194 3.49 -1.44 0.26
CA TYR A 194 2.68 -0.97 -0.86
C TYR A 194 1.25 -1.51 -0.85
N VAL A 195 1.05 -2.81 -0.63
CA VAL A 195 -0.28 -3.43 -0.62
C VAL A 195 -1.12 -2.82 0.49
N ARG A 196 -0.55 -2.67 1.70
CA ARG A 196 -1.24 -2.04 2.83
C ARG A 196 -1.47 -0.55 2.60
N TRP A 197 -0.50 0.16 2.03
CA TRP A 197 -0.65 1.55 1.62
C TRP A 197 -1.83 1.72 0.66
N LYS A 198 -1.85 0.94 -0.43
CA LYS A 198 -2.94 0.93 -1.42
C LYS A 198 -4.31 0.64 -0.79
N LEU A 199 -4.38 -0.31 0.14
CA LEU A 199 -5.60 -0.62 0.89
C LEU A 199 -6.05 0.57 1.76
N THR A 200 -5.12 1.31 2.38
CA THR A 200 -5.47 2.51 3.18
C THR A 200 -5.88 3.70 2.32
N THR A 201 -5.31 3.88 1.13
CA THR A 201 -5.73 4.93 0.19
C THR A 201 -7.13 4.65 -0.36
N GLN A 202 -7.46 3.39 -0.66
CA GLN A 202 -8.79 2.97 -1.10
C GLN A 202 -9.86 3.17 -0.01
N LYS A 203 -9.54 2.93 1.27
CA LYS A 203 -10.45 3.20 2.39
C LYS A 203 -10.67 4.69 2.69
N LYS A 204 -9.73 5.55 2.28
CA LYS A 204 -9.77 7.01 2.53
C LYS A 204 -10.45 7.82 1.44
N VAL A 205 -10.84 7.23 0.32
CA VAL A 205 -11.78 7.85 -0.61
C VAL A 205 -13.17 7.53 -0.04
N PRO A 206 -13.85 8.46 0.66
CA PRO A 206 -15.27 8.27 0.86
C PRO A 206 -15.86 8.18 -0.55
N ASN A 207 -16.69 7.19 -0.83
CA ASN A 207 -17.55 7.27 -2.00
C ASN A 207 -18.13 8.68 -2.02
N PRO A 208 -18.05 9.42 -3.15
CA PRO A 208 -18.57 10.77 -3.22
C PRO A 208 -20.01 10.69 -2.70
N LYS A 209 -20.27 11.38 -1.58
CA LYS A 209 -21.64 11.61 -1.14
C LYS A 209 -22.28 12.43 -2.24
N THR A 210 -23.00 11.77 -3.15
CA THR A 210 -23.93 12.38 -4.08
C THR A 210 -25.13 12.86 -3.28
N GLU A 211 -24.93 13.88 -2.46
CA GLU A 211 -25.99 14.61 -1.78
C GLU A 211 -25.60 16.08 -1.83
N MET A 212 -26.26 16.80 -2.75
CA MET A 212 -26.61 18.23 -2.72
C MET A 212 -26.62 18.86 -4.13
N VAL A 213 -27.43 18.31 -5.06
CA VAL A 213 -28.08 19.09 -6.13
C VAL A 213 -29.38 18.36 -6.49
N SER A 214 -30.51 18.71 -5.84
CA SER A 214 -31.88 18.48 -6.33
C SER A 214 -32.92 18.84 -5.24
N GLU A 215 -32.81 20.02 -4.63
CA GLU A 215 -33.96 20.66 -3.98
C GLU A 215 -34.05 22.08 -4.54
N GLY A 216 -34.69 22.19 -5.70
CA GLY A 216 -34.81 23.44 -6.42
C GLY A 216 -35.50 23.26 -7.75
N SER A 217 -36.72 22.70 -7.75
CA SER A 217 -37.67 22.81 -8.87
C SER A 217 -38.96 22.03 -8.60
N LYS A 218 -39.77 22.48 -7.63
CA LYS A 218 -41.23 22.32 -7.67
C LYS A 218 -41.90 23.49 -6.93
N THR A 219 -41.90 24.66 -7.56
CA THR A 219 -42.98 25.64 -7.37
C THR A 219 -43.96 25.46 -8.52
N MET A 220 -45.21 25.23 -8.13
CA MET A 220 -46.39 24.99 -8.96
C MET A 220 -46.61 26.13 -9.96
N VAL A 221 -47.08 25.75 -11.16
CA VAL A 221 -48.00 26.56 -11.97
C VAL A 221 -49.35 25.86 -11.91
#